data_AF-A0A970ZUC2-F1
#
_entry.id   AF-A0A970ZUC2-F1
#
_cell.length_a   1.000
_cell.length_b   1.000
_cell.length_c   1.000
_cell.angle_alpha   90.00
_cell.angle_beta   90.00
_cell.angle_gamma   90.00
#
_symmetry.space_group_name_H-M   'P 1'
#
loop_
_entity.id
_entity.type
_entity.pdbx_description
1 polymer ?
#
loop_
_entity_poly.entity_id
_entity_poly.type
_entity_poly.pdbx_seq_one_letter_code
_entity_poly.pdbx_strand_id
1 'polypeptide(L)'
;MNKPVLFLVPGLAAILSLSACGEKAPEPSAPPSPPVETSAPVTPSSAPTDGEPRALTADEQKQALDRVMQARAKQQAEGLGSGSVRVNGAWHYTGYSHLAPDPAAAIEARLVAVDVTVSGHTPFFDIDDIEVVDGVTMISYGSDPHAEFLSSDGTLLGEGQQPPTAPDAVRLLLIYGFPKNTSRLHLYYWGKQLTANPVEIGASGLALPYPATD
;
A
#
# COMPACT_ATOMS: atom_id res chain seq x y z
N MET A 1 -38.25 21.95 -41.86
CA MET A 1 -39.27 21.67 -40.83
C MET A 1 -39.21 20.19 -40.49
N ASN A 2 -38.62 19.86 -39.34
CA ASN A 2 -38.76 18.60 -38.60
C ASN A 2 -38.43 18.93 -37.14
N LYS A 3 -39.35 18.63 -36.22
CA LYS A 3 -39.30 19.03 -34.81
C LYS A 3 -38.45 18.04 -34.00
N PRO A 4 -37.77 18.48 -32.92
CA PRO A 4 -37.02 17.58 -32.04
C PRO A 4 -37.95 16.91 -31.01
N VAL A 5 -37.65 15.64 -30.69
CA VAL A 5 -38.29 14.88 -29.61
C VAL A 5 -37.41 15.02 -28.36
N LEU A 6 -38.00 15.60 -27.32
CA LEU A 6 -37.45 15.82 -25.99
C LEU A 6 -37.85 14.63 -25.11
N PHE A 7 -36.90 13.85 -24.60
CA PHE A 7 -37.18 12.89 -23.54
C PHE A 7 -36.89 13.53 -22.18
N LEU A 8 -37.99 13.77 -21.46
CA LEU A 8 -38.06 14.24 -20.08
C LEU A 8 -38.22 13.00 -19.18
N VAL A 9 -37.31 12.76 -18.23
CA VAL A 9 -37.53 11.78 -17.15
C VAL A 9 -37.73 12.57 -15.85
N PRO A 10 -38.87 12.41 -15.15
CA PRO A 10 -39.11 13.07 -13.87
C PRO A 10 -38.68 12.18 -12.70
N GLY A 11 -38.31 12.78 -11.57
CA GLY A 11 -38.35 12.10 -10.28
C GLY A 11 -37.30 12.52 -9.27
N LEU A 12 -37.37 13.77 -8.80
CA LEU A 12 -36.74 14.18 -7.54
C LEU A 12 -37.83 14.64 -6.56
N ALA A 13 -37.57 14.37 -5.28
CA ALA A 13 -38.20 14.90 -4.06
C ALA A 13 -39.27 14.04 -3.38
N ALA A 14 -38.87 13.46 -2.26
CA ALA A 14 -39.67 13.49 -1.03
C ALA A 14 -38.75 13.89 0.14
N ILE A 15 -39.14 14.96 0.82
CA ILE A 15 -38.45 15.62 1.93
C ILE A 15 -39.27 15.37 3.21
N LEU A 16 -38.55 15.08 4.31
CA LEU A 16 -38.87 15.26 5.75
C LEU A 16 -40.16 14.68 6.34
N SER A 17 -40.04 14.01 7.50
CA SER A 17 -40.39 14.65 8.80
C SER A 17 -40.06 13.79 10.03
N LEU A 18 -39.80 14.49 11.14
CA LEU A 18 -39.29 14.08 12.44
C LEU A 18 -40.27 13.29 13.33
N SER A 19 -39.72 12.49 14.26
CA SER A 19 -40.13 12.32 15.67
C SER A 19 -39.03 11.51 16.39
N ALA A 20 -38.20 12.09 17.26
CA ALA A 20 -38.41 12.46 18.67
C ALA A 20 -38.29 11.29 19.66
N CYS A 21 -37.48 11.52 20.70
CA CYS A 21 -37.32 10.76 21.97
C CYS A 21 -36.55 9.42 21.81
N GLY A 22 -35.35 9.22 22.37
CA GLY A 22 -34.92 9.56 23.71
C GLY A 22 -35.09 8.33 24.60
N GLU A 23 -34.09 7.46 24.67
CA GLU A 23 -33.89 6.59 25.84
C GLU A 23 -32.43 6.16 25.93
N LYS A 24 -31.82 6.53 27.05
CA LYS A 24 -30.44 6.24 27.43
C LYS A 24 -30.38 4.78 27.88
N ALA A 25 -29.72 3.92 27.10
CA ALA A 25 -29.50 2.53 27.51
C ALA A 25 -28.60 2.49 28.77
N PRO A 26 -28.98 1.77 29.84
CA PRO A 26 -28.15 1.65 31.03
C PRO A 26 -26.97 0.69 30.78
N GLU A 27 -25.80 1.08 31.28
CA GLU A 27 -24.60 0.23 31.36
C GLU A 27 -24.90 -1.06 32.13
N PRO A 28 -24.45 -2.23 31.66
CA PRO A 28 -24.49 -3.44 32.46
C PRO A 28 -23.42 -3.38 33.56
N SER A 29 -23.89 -3.25 34.80
CA SER A 29 -23.11 -3.37 36.03
C SER A 29 -22.32 -4.68 36.10
N ALA A 30 -21.04 -4.58 36.45
CA ALA A 30 -20.16 -5.72 36.69
C ALA A 30 -20.70 -6.62 37.83
N PRO A 31 -20.59 -7.95 37.72
CA PRO A 31 -20.93 -8.86 38.80
C PRO A 31 -19.92 -8.76 39.98
N PRO A 32 -20.36 -8.98 41.22
CA PRO A 32 -19.52 -8.85 42.41
C PRO A 32 -18.41 -9.91 42.44
N SER A 33 -17.22 -9.48 42.85
CA SER A 33 -16.04 -10.33 43.03
C SER A 33 -16.31 -11.44 44.08
N PRO A 34 -15.85 -12.68 43.83
CA PRO A 34 -15.88 -13.73 44.84
C PRO A 34 -14.88 -13.43 45.98
N PRO A 35 -15.11 -13.98 47.20
CA PRO A 35 -14.31 -13.69 48.38
C PRO A 35 -12.87 -14.20 48.24
N VAL A 36 -11.96 -13.43 48.85
CA VAL A 36 -10.53 -13.73 48.98
C VAL A 36 -10.35 -15.03 49.78
N GLU A 37 -9.99 -16.12 49.10
CA GLU A 37 -9.44 -17.30 49.76
C GLU A 37 -7.96 -17.08 50.07
N THR A 38 -7.65 -17.01 51.36
CA THR A 38 -6.30 -17.05 51.92
C THR A 38 -5.64 -18.38 51.54
N SER A 39 -4.85 -18.36 50.48
CA SER A 39 -3.93 -19.46 50.15
C SER A 39 -2.63 -19.30 50.95
N ALA A 40 -2.22 -20.39 51.61
CA ALA A 40 -1.00 -20.52 52.39
C ALA A 40 0.26 -20.11 51.60
N PRO A 41 1.36 -19.70 52.27
CA PRO A 41 2.57 -19.26 51.59
C PRO A 41 3.20 -20.44 50.84
N VAL A 42 3.18 -20.37 49.51
CA VAL A 42 3.95 -21.24 48.64
C VAL A 42 5.41 -20.82 48.74
N THR A 43 6.24 -21.68 49.33
CA THR A 43 7.69 -21.56 49.36
C THR A 43 8.19 -21.35 47.92
N PRO A 44 9.04 -20.33 47.64
CA PRO A 44 9.58 -20.16 46.29
C PRO A 44 10.46 -21.36 45.96
N SER A 45 9.95 -22.19 45.04
CA SER A 45 10.72 -23.23 44.37
C SER A 45 11.86 -22.56 43.62
N SER A 46 13.08 -23.00 43.93
CA SER A 46 14.36 -22.59 43.38
C SER A 46 14.28 -22.23 41.89
N ALA A 47 14.82 -21.06 41.54
CA ALA A 47 15.04 -20.65 40.16
C ALA A 47 15.83 -21.74 39.39
N PRO A 48 15.48 -22.03 38.12
CA PRO A 48 16.27 -22.95 37.32
C PRO A 48 17.61 -22.29 37.01
N THR A 49 18.68 -22.97 37.41
CA THR A 49 20.08 -22.71 37.06
C THR A 49 20.26 -22.50 35.56
N ASP A 50 20.99 -21.44 35.20
CA ASP A 50 21.47 -21.15 33.85
C ASP A 50 22.24 -22.35 33.29
N GLY A 51 21.55 -23.16 32.48
CA GLY A 51 22.14 -24.23 31.69
C GLY A 51 22.60 -23.69 30.35
N GLU A 52 23.81 -24.08 29.94
CA GLU A 52 24.36 -23.89 28.60
C GLU A 52 23.28 -24.11 27.51
N PRO A 53 23.18 -23.24 26.48
CA PRO A 53 22.14 -23.37 25.46
C PRO A 53 22.21 -24.76 24.80
N ARG A 54 21.21 -25.60 25.06
CA ARG A 54 21.09 -26.89 24.39
C ARG A 54 20.96 -26.64 22.88
N ALA A 55 21.75 -27.36 22.09
CA ALA A 55 21.62 -27.36 20.64
C ALA A 55 20.23 -27.85 20.20
N LEU A 56 19.56 -27.08 19.36
CA LEU A 56 18.26 -27.44 18.78
C LEU A 56 18.40 -28.65 17.86
N THR A 57 17.44 -29.56 17.92
CA THR A 57 17.26 -30.63 16.94
C THR A 57 16.89 -30.07 15.56
N ALA A 58 17.04 -30.86 14.49
CA ALA A 58 16.70 -30.42 13.14
C ALA A 58 15.24 -29.94 13.00
N ASP A 59 14.30 -30.62 13.67
CA ASP A 59 12.89 -30.23 13.66
C ASP A 59 12.64 -28.92 14.44
N GLU A 60 13.31 -28.74 15.59
CA GLU A 60 13.26 -27.48 16.34
C GLU A 60 13.87 -26.32 15.56
N GLN A 61 14.97 -26.56 14.84
CA GLN A 61 15.58 -25.57 13.94
C GLN A 61 14.64 -25.19 12.80
N LYS A 62 13.98 -26.17 12.17
CA LYS A 62 13.01 -25.93 11.10
C LYS A 62 11.83 -25.10 11.62
N GLN A 63 11.24 -25.47 12.76
CA GLN A 63 10.14 -24.71 13.34
C GLN A 63 10.56 -23.29 13.75
N ALA A 64 11.78 -23.12 14.28
CA ALA A 64 12.31 -21.81 14.59
C ALA A 64 12.47 -20.95 13.32
N LEU A 65 13.03 -21.54 12.25
CA LEU A 65 13.15 -20.88 10.95
C LEU A 65 11.78 -20.48 10.40
N ASP A 66 10.80 -21.39 10.38
CA ASP A 66 9.46 -21.12 9.87
C ASP A 66 8.80 -19.96 10.61
N ARG A 67 8.95 -19.87 11.94
CA ARG A 67 8.44 -18.74 12.74
C ARG A 67 9.13 -17.43 12.39
N VAL A 68 10.45 -17.43 12.21
CA VAL A 68 11.21 -16.24 11.81
C VAL A 68 10.75 -15.79 10.42
N MET A 69 10.61 -16.72 9.47
CA MET A 69 10.14 -16.42 8.12
C MET A 69 8.73 -15.81 8.13
N GLN A 70 7.80 -16.37 8.90
CA GLN A 70 6.45 -15.82 9.06
C GLN A 70 6.45 -14.43 9.68
N ALA A 71 7.28 -14.20 10.71
CA ALA A 71 7.40 -12.89 11.34
C ALA A 71 7.95 -11.83 10.36
N ARG A 72 8.93 -12.19 9.52
CA ARG A 72 9.48 -11.30 8.49
C ARG A 72 8.48 -10.99 7.38
N ALA A 73 7.77 -12.01 6.88
CA ALA A 73 6.73 -11.81 5.87
C ALA A 73 5.62 -10.87 6.37
N LYS A 74 5.20 -11.05 7.63
CA LYS A 74 4.24 -10.14 8.27
C LYS A 74 4.77 -8.71 8.35
N GLN A 75 6.02 -8.56 8.78
CA GLN A 75 6.67 -7.24 8.91
C GLN A 75 6.79 -6.50 7.57
N GLN A 76 7.08 -7.20 6.48
CA GLN A 76 7.12 -6.62 5.13
C GLN A 76 5.72 -6.23 4.65
N ALA A 77 4.73 -7.10 4.83
CA ALA A 77 3.34 -6.79 4.48
C ALA A 77 2.79 -5.59 5.28
N GLU A 78 3.24 -5.43 6.53
CA GLU A 78 2.94 -4.29 7.38
C GLU A 78 3.87 -3.08 7.13
N GLY A 79 4.74 -3.14 6.12
CA GLY A 79 5.75 -2.13 5.80
C GLY A 79 5.15 -0.74 5.59
N LEU A 80 3.98 -0.66 4.96
CA LEU A 80 3.25 0.59 4.80
C LEU A 80 2.66 1.13 6.12
N GLY A 81 2.37 0.28 7.11
CA GLY A 81 1.79 0.68 8.40
C GLY A 81 0.48 1.47 8.26
N SER A 82 0.39 2.59 8.98
CA SER A 82 -0.69 3.60 8.83
C SER A 82 -0.50 4.51 7.62
N GLY A 83 0.54 4.25 6.82
CA GLY A 83 0.93 5.08 5.70
C GLY A 83 -0.11 5.15 4.60
N SER A 84 0.02 6.22 3.83
CA SER A 84 -0.87 6.58 2.73
C SER A 84 -0.07 7.02 1.52
N VAL A 85 -0.71 6.93 0.35
CA VAL A 85 -0.15 7.35 -0.92
C VAL A 85 -1.01 8.45 -1.50
N ARG A 86 -0.38 9.58 -1.81
CA ARG A 86 -0.95 10.62 -2.66
C ARG A 86 -0.36 10.50 -4.05
N VAL A 87 -1.20 10.43 -5.07
CA VAL A 87 -0.75 10.49 -6.45
C VAL A 87 -0.71 11.94 -6.89
N ASN A 88 0.48 12.42 -7.27
CA ASN A 88 0.69 13.78 -7.75
C ASN A 88 0.46 13.86 -9.28
N GLY A 89 0.64 12.75 -9.99
CA GLY A 89 0.29 12.61 -11.41
C GLY A 89 0.56 11.21 -11.94
N ALA A 90 -0.08 10.86 -13.06
CA ALA A 90 0.22 9.67 -13.83
C ALA A 90 0.18 10.00 -15.33
N TRP A 91 1.09 9.45 -16.13
CA TRP A 91 1.15 9.75 -17.56
C TRP A 91 1.77 8.64 -18.40
N HIS A 92 1.50 8.69 -19.70
CA HIS A 92 2.22 7.92 -20.71
C HIS A 92 3.70 8.27 -20.67
N TYR A 93 4.56 7.29 -20.35
CA TYR A 93 5.98 7.54 -20.12
C TYR A 93 6.82 7.26 -21.37
N THR A 94 7.72 8.20 -21.69
CA THR A 94 8.57 8.16 -22.89
C THR A 94 10.05 8.42 -22.60
N GLY A 95 10.42 8.58 -21.33
CA GLY A 95 11.82 8.76 -20.92
C GLY A 95 12.58 7.44 -20.85
N TYR A 96 13.80 7.50 -20.33
CA TYR A 96 14.59 6.29 -20.08
C TYR A 96 13.93 5.37 -19.05
N SER A 97 13.94 4.07 -19.31
CA SER A 97 13.66 3.04 -18.31
C SER A 97 14.45 1.78 -18.60
N HIS A 98 14.81 1.03 -17.56
CA HIS A 98 15.35 -0.31 -17.73
C HIS A 98 14.26 -1.35 -18.05
N LEU A 99 12.98 -0.97 -17.87
CA LEU A 99 11.84 -1.75 -18.35
C LEU A 99 11.62 -1.51 -19.84
N ALA A 100 11.54 -2.59 -20.61
CA ALA A 100 11.25 -2.56 -22.03
C ALA A 100 10.06 -3.49 -22.32
N PRO A 101 8.83 -2.97 -22.48
CA PRO A 101 7.68 -3.78 -22.84
C PRO A 101 7.95 -4.58 -24.13
N ASP A 102 7.75 -5.90 -24.08
CA ASP A 102 7.98 -6.78 -25.22
C ASP A 102 6.97 -6.46 -26.34
N PRO A 103 7.41 -6.00 -27.53
CA PRO A 103 6.51 -5.70 -28.63
C PRO A 103 5.80 -6.95 -29.19
N ALA A 104 6.30 -8.15 -28.91
CA ALA A 104 5.71 -9.42 -29.33
C ALA A 104 4.75 -10.02 -28.28
N ALA A 105 4.56 -9.36 -27.13
CA ALA A 105 3.65 -9.82 -26.09
C ALA A 105 2.20 -9.88 -26.62
N ALA A 106 1.42 -10.86 -26.13
CA ALA A 106 0.02 -11.02 -26.51
C ALA A 106 -0.86 -9.81 -26.13
N ILE A 107 -0.44 -9.06 -25.11
CA ILE A 107 -1.04 -7.79 -24.71
C ILE A 107 -0.01 -6.70 -25.00
N GLU A 108 -0.33 -5.83 -25.95
CA GLU A 108 0.52 -4.68 -26.22
C GLU A 108 0.62 -3.78 -24.98
N ALA A 109 1.85 -3.53 -24.53
CA ALA A 109 2.15 -2.69 -23.40
C ALA A 109 2.90 -1.42 -23.81
N ARG A 110 2.82 -0.42 -22.95
CA ARG A 110 3.55 0.85 -22.98
C ARG A 110 4.13 1.11 -21.59
N LEU A 111 5.02 2.08 -21.48
CA LEU A 111 5.41 2.57 -20.17
C LEU A 111 4.41 3.61 -19.66
N VAL A 112 4.14 3.54 -18.36
CA VAL A 112 3.37 4.54 -17.62
C VAL A 112 4.19 4.93 -16.40
N ALA A 113 4.24 6.21 -16.09
CA ALA A 113 4.86 6.72 -14.89
C ALA A 113 3.79 7.24 -13.93
N VAL A 114 4.02 7.05 -12.64
CA VAL A 114 3.17 7.54 -11.56
C VAL A 114 4.06 8.26 -10.55
N ASP A 115 3.83 9.55 -10.38
CA ASP A 115 4.46 10.35 -9.33
C ASP A 115 3.62 10.24 -8.06
N VAL A 116 4.24 9.71 -7.01
CA VAL A 116 3.58 9.48 -5.73
C VAL A 116 4.33 10.11 -4.58
N THR A 117 3.60 10.51 -3.55
CA THR A 117 4.13 10.78 -2.23
C THR A 117 3.61 9.74 -1.26
N VAL A 118 4.52 8.99 -0.64
CA VAL A 118 4.23 8.03 0.42
C VAL A 118 4.51 8.72 1.76
N SER A 119 3.61 8.60 2.72
CA SER A 119 3.77 9.21 4.05
C SER A 119 3.34 8.26 5.14
N GLY A 120 3.98 8.31 6.31
CA GLY A 120 3.63 7.47 7.46
C GLY A 120 3.99 5.98 7.28
N HIS A 121 4.89 5.69 6.35
CA HIS A 121 5.40 4.35 6.13
C HIS A 121 6.45 3.98 7.19
N THR A 122 6.71 2.69 7.36
CA THR A 122 7.71 2.18 8.32
C THR A 122 9.07 1.99 7.64
N PRO A 123 10.15 1.68 8.41
CA PRO A 123 11.43 1.26 7.83
C PRO A 123 11.39 -0.05 7.03
N PHE A 124 10.28 -0.80 7.09
CA PHE A 124 10.09 -2.05 6.33
C PHE A 124 9.27 -1.84 5.06
N PHE A 125 8.90 -0.59 4.74
CA PHE A 125 8.28 -0.25 3.47
C PHE A 125 9.28 -0.48 2.34
N ASP A 126 8.89 -1.34 1.41
CA ASP A 126 9.63 -1.62 0.20
C ASP A 126 8.92 -0.96 -0.99
N ILE A 127 9.65 -0.19 -1.78
CA ILE A 127 9.07 0.51 -2.92
C ILE A 127 8.69 -0.46 -4.03
N ASP A 128 9.42 -1.58 -4.12
CA ASP A 128 9.27 -2.57 -5.16
C ASP A 128 7.92 -3.28 -5.01
N ASP A 129 7.36 -3.34 -3.81
CA ASP A 129 6.06 -3.93 -3.51
C ASP A 129 4.84 -3.05 -3.90
N ILE A 130 5.05 -1.84 -4.45
CA ILE A 130 3.93 -1.06 -5.01
C ILE A 130 3.53 -1.65 -6.37
N GLU A 131 2.35 -2.26 -6.37
CA GLU A 131 1.75 -2.93 -7.51
C GLU A 131 0.86 -1.98 -8.33
N VAL A 132 0.94 -2.11 -9.67
CA VAL A 132 0.04 -1.40 -10.60
C VAL A 132 -1.09 -2.33 -11.05
N VAL A 133 -2.33 -1.84 -10.94
CA VAL A 133 -3.54 -2.60 -11.23
C VAL A 133 -4.40 -1.86 -12.24
N ASP A 134 -5.04 -2.58 -13.17
CA ASP A 134 -6.00 -2.02 -14.12
C ASP A 134 -7.16 -1.32 -13.39
N GLY A 135 -7.43 -0.05 -13.74
CA GLY A 135 -8.50 0.72 -13.10
C GLY A 135 -9.94 0.28 -13.44
N VAL A 136 -10.12 -0.70 -14.34
CA VAL A 136 -11.43 -1.22 -14.77
C VAL A 136 -11.54 -2.71 -14.50
N THR A 137 -10.57 -3.51 -14.99
CA THR A 137 -10.61 -4.97 -14.88
C THR A 137 -10.10 -5.50 -13.55
N MET A 138 -9.42 -4.66 -12.76
CA MET A 138 -8.75 -5.03 -11.51
C MET A 138 -7.68 -6.11 -11.68
N ILE A 139 -7.18 -6.32 -12.90
CA ILE A 139 -6.05 -7.20 -13.18
C ILE A 139 -4.76 -6.50 -12.75
N SER A 140 -3.94 -7.21 -11.97
CA SER A 140 -2.58 -6.77 -11.65
C SER A 140 -1.66 -6.93 -12.85
N TYR A 141 -0.80 -5.94 -13.07
CA TYR A 141 0.31 -6.01 -14.03
C TYR A 141 1.67 -6.06 -13.33
N GLY A 142 1.68 -6.35 -12.04
CA GLY A 142 2.89 -6.60 -11.26
C GLY A 142 3.34 -5.42 -10.39
N SER A 143 4.32 -5.75 -9.57
CA SER A 143 5.12 -4.87 -8.74
C SER A 143 6.48 -4.63 -9.43
N ASP A 144 7.50 -4.19 -8.70
CA ASP A 144 8.86 -3.94 -9.18
C ASP A 144 8.94 -2.82 -10.25
N PRO A 145 8.45 -1.61 -9.96
CA PRO A 145 8.64 -0.47 -10.86
C PRO A 145 10.12 -0.17 -11.06
N HIS A 146 10.45 0.41 -12.20
CA HIS A 146 11.63 1.27 -12.24
C HIS A 146 11.32 2.53 -11.41
N ALA A 147 11.95 2.62 -10.23
CA ALA A 147 11.70 3.68 -9.27
C ALA A 147 12.86 4.68 -9.19
N GLU A 148 12.52 5.97 -9.12
CA GLU A 148 13.45 7.07 -8.86
C GLU A 148 12.94 7.94 -7.72
N PHE A 149 13.86 8.41 -6.88
CA PHE A 149 13.52 9.34 -5.80
C PHE A 149 13.36 10.76 -6.35
N LEU A 150 12.34 11.46 -5.86
CA LEU A 150 12.06 12.84 -6.21
C LEU A 150 12.23 13.75 -4.99
N SER A 151 12.68 14.97 -5.24
CA SER A 151 12.57 16.09 -4.30
C SER A 151 11.10 16.43 -4.04
N SER A 152 10.81 17.16 -2.97
CA SER A 152 9.42 17.50 -2.58
C SER A 152 8.66 18.29 -3.66
N ASP A 153 9.37 19.04 -4.50
CA ASP A 153 8.82 19.79 -5.64
C ASP A 153 8.57 18.94 -6.90
N GLY A 154 9.08 17.70 -6.94
CA GLY A 154 8.88 16.74 -8.02
C GLY A 154 10.01 16.68 -9.04
N THR A 155 11.15 17.32 -8.79
CA THR A 155 12.36 17.10 -9.60
C THR A 155 13.10 15.84 -9.15
N LEU A 156 13.92 15.28 -10.03
CA LEU A 156 14.81 14.16 -9.66
C LEU A 156 15.68 14.56 -8.47
N LEU A 157 15.80 13.63 -7.52
CA LEU A 157 16.72 13.78 -6.41
C LEU A 157 18.16 13.72 -6.97
N GLY A 158 19.00 14.69 -6.59
CA GLY A 158 20.33 14.83 -7.17
C GLY A 158 21.29 13.71 -6.74
N GLU A 159 22.33 13.46 -7.55
CA GLU A 159 23.38 12.52 -7.18
C GLU A 159 23.97 12.83 -5.79
N GLY A 160 24.14 11.79 -4.97
CA GLY A 160 24.68 11.91 -3.62
C GLY A 160 23.69 12.43 -2.57
N GLN A 161 22.49 12.87 -2.97
CA GLN A 161 21.43 13.18 -2.01
C GLN A 161 20.77 11.90 -1.53
N GLN A 162 20.45 11.85 -0.24
CA GLN A 162 19.76 10.71 0.37
C GLN A 162 18.25 11.00 0.39
N PRO A 163 17.40 10.00 0.07
CA PRO A 163 15.97 10.15 0.24
C PRO A 163 15.63 10.28 1.74
N PRO A 164 14.48 10.90 2.07
CA PRO A 164 13.98 10.91 3.43
C PRO A 164 13.83 9.49 3.98
N THR A 165 14.15 9.30 5.27
CA THR A 165 13.98 8.03 5.96
C THR A 165 12.64 7.99 6.70
N ALA A 166 12.01 6.81 6.78
CA ALA A 166 10.81 6.62 7.59
C ALA A 166 10.98 7.21 9.01
N PRO A 167 9.98 7.93 9.54
CA PRO A 167 8.61 8.06 9.05
C PRO A 167 8.37 9.26 8.10
N ASP A 168 9.43 9.98 7.70
CA ASP A 168 9.29 11.14 6.83
C ASP A 168 8.76 10.73 5.46
N ALA A 169 8.00 11.64 4.83
CA ALA A 169 7.40 11.36 3.54
C ALA A 169 8.46 11.28 2.44
N VAL A 170 8.32 10.31 1.56
CA VAL A 170 9.16 10.14 0.37
C VAL A 170 8.33 10.38 -0.89
N ARG A 171 8.89 11.09 -1.87
CA ARG A 171 8.28 11.28 -3.20
C ARG A 171 9.05 10.47 -4.23
N LEU A 172 8.32 9.80 -5.11
CA LEU A 172 8.83 8.75 -5.97
C LEU A 172 8.23 8.88 -7.36
N LEU A 173 9.04 8.64 -8.38
CA LEU A 173 8.58 8.35 -9.73
C LEU A 173 8.60 6.84 -9.91
N LEU A 174 7.43 6.23 -10.13
CA LEU A 174 7.28 4.79 -10.34
C LEU A 174 6.93 4.53 -11.81
N ILE A 175 7.78 3.81 -12.54
CA ILE A 175 7.58 3.51 -13.96
C ILE A 175 7.27 2.02 -14.13
N TYR A 176 6.18 1.73 -14.84
CA TYR A 176 5.68 0.38 -15.07
C TYR A 176 5.49 0.08 -16.55
N GLY A 177 5.58 -1.21 -16.92
CA GLY A 177 4.94 -1.72 -18.12
C GLY A 177 3.43 -1.87 -17.90
N PHE A 178 2.60 -1.30 -18.78
CA PHE A 178 1.16 -1.27 -18.59
C PHE A 178 0.42 -1.39 -19.93
N PRO A 179 -0.79 -2.00 -20.00
CA PRO A 179 -1.49 -2.20 -21.27
C PRO A 179 -1.79 -0.90 -22.01
N LYS A 180 -1.59 -0.91 -23.34
CA LYS A 180 -1.77 0.27 -24.19
C LYS A 180 -3.20 0.81 -24.23
N ASN A 181 -4.21 -0.02 -23.98
CA ASN A 181 -5.61 0.36 -24.14
C ASN A 181 -6.29 0.78 -22.82
N THR A 182 -5.59 0.70 -21.69
CA THR A 182 -6.12 1.12 -20.40
C THR A 182 -5.75 2.59 -20.15
N SER A 183 -6.71 3.43 -19.76
CA SER A 183 -6.49 4.85 -19.45
C SER A 183 -6.43 5.15 -17.96
N ARG A 184 -6.66 4.15 -17.10
CA ARG A 184 -6.72 4.30 -15.66
C ARG A 184 -6.00 3.19 -14.93
N LEU A 185 -5.48 3.49 -13.75
CA LEU A 185 -4.84 2.50 -12.88
C LEU A 185 -5.24 2.68 -11.42
N HIS A 186 -5.06 1.64 -10.64
CA HIS A 186 -4.95 1.71 -9.19
C HIS A 186 -3.52 1.34 -8.76
N LEU A 187 -3.14 1.79 -7.57
CA LEU A 187 -1.95 1.30 -6.88
C LEU A 187 -2.35 0.44 -5.68
N TYR A 188 -1.61 -0.63 -5.46
CA TYR A 188 -1.77 -1.57 -4.35
C TYR A 188 -0.42 -1.80 -3.65
N TYR A 189 -0.48 -2.22 -2.39
CA TYR A 189 0.68 -2.65 -1.61
C TYR A 189 0.25 -3.83 -0.75
N TRP A 190 0.79 -5.02 -1.00
CA TRP A 190 0.40 -6.24 -0.27
C TRP A 190 -1.13 -6.44 -0.15
N GLY A 191 -1.86 -6.22 -1.25
CA GLY A 191 -3.32 -6.33 -1.31
C GLY A 191 -4.09 -5.15 -0.69
N LYS A 192 -3.42 -4.19 -0.04
CA LYS A 192 -4.03 -2.93 0.41
C LYS A 192 -4.10 -1.96 -0.75
N GLN A 193 -5.32 -1.53 -1.09
CA GLN A 193 -5.54 -0.50 -2.10
C GLN A 193 -5.02 0.85 -1.60
N LEU A 194 -4.10 1.45 -2.37
CA LEU A 194 -3.46 2.73 -2.04
C LEU A 194 -4.25 3.92 -2.60
N THR A 195 -4.87 3.74 -3.76
CA THR A 195 -5.66 4.76 -4.46
C THR A 195 -7.15 4.45 -4.34
N ALA A 196 -7.90 5.28 -3.60
CA ALA A 196 -9.35 5.06 -3.38
C ALA A 196 -10.17 5.07 -4.67
N ASN A 197 -9.79 5.91 -5.63
CA ASN A 197 -10.39 5.99 -6.97
C ASN A 197 -9.32 5.66 -8.03
N PRO A 198 -9.72 5.17 -9.21
CA PRO A 198 -8.79 4.93 -10.29
C PRO A 198 -8.16 6.27 -10.74
N VAL A 199 -6.86 6.26 -10.95
CA VAL A 199 -6.04 7.39 -11.39
C VAL A 199 -6.07 7.44 -12.91
N GLU A 200 -6.48 8.56 -13.49
CA GLU A 200 -6.42 8.79 -14.93
C GLU A 200 -4.96 8.97 -15.39
N ILE A 201 -4.62 8.33 -16.51
CA ILE A 201 -3.29 8.42 -17.12
C ILE A 201 -3.32 9.56 -18.14
N GLY A 202 -2.61 10.64 -17.82
CA GLY A 202 -2.48 11.84 -18.65
C GLY A 202 -1.45 11.72 -19.76
N ALA A 203 -1.32 12.77 -20.57
CA ALA A 203 -0.48 12.73 -21.78
C ALA A 203 1.03 12.83 -21.52
N SER A 204 1.48 13.59 -20.51
CA SER A 204 2.89 13.86 -20.28
C SER A 204 3.20 14.27 -18.83
N GLY A 205 4.45 14.07 -18.43
CA GLY A 205 5.02 14.51 -17.16
C GLY A 205 6.54 14.35 -17.18
N LEU A 206 7.16 14.17 -16.02
CA LEU A 206 8.61 13.99 -15.91
C LEU A 206 9.09 12.78 -16.75
N ALA A 207 10.24 12.96 -17.41
CA ALA A 207 10.92 11.94 -18.19
C ALA A 207 12.38 11.87 -17.77
N LEU A 208 12.89 10.66 -17.50
CA LEU A 208 14.29 10.47 -17.14
C LEU A 208 15.18 10.64 -18.38
N PRO A 209 16.35 11.29 -18.26
CA PRO A 209 17.35 11.29 -19.32
C PRO A 209 17.92 9.87 -19.50
N TYR A 210 18.38 9.58 -20.73
CA TYR A 210 19.17 8.37 -20.94
C TYR A 210 20.51 8.49 -20.21
N PRO A 211 21.04 7.39 -19.63
CA PRO A 211 22.36 7.40 -19.02
C PRO A 211 23.40 7.82 -20.05
N ALA A 212 24.44 8.52 -19.59
CA ALA A 212 25.58 8.84 -20.44
C ALA A 212 26.20 7.54 -20.96
N THR A 213 26.42 7.46 -22.28
CA THR A 213 27.20 6.37 -22.87
C THR A 213 28.68 6.69 -22.67
N ASP A 214 29.40 5.81 -21.99
CA ASP A 214 30.87 5.84 -21.91
C ASP A 214 31.53 5.67 -23.29
#